data_AF-A0A2M6GLD9-F1
#
_entry.id   AF-A0A2M6GLD9-F1
#
_cell.length_a   1.000
_cell.length_b   1.000
_cell.length_c   1.000
_cell.angle_alpha   90.00
_cell.angle_beta   90.00
_cell.angle_gamma   90.00
#
_symmetry.space_group_name_H-M   'P 1'
#
loop_
_entity.id
_entity.type
_entity.pdbx_description
1 polymer ?
#
loop_
_entity_poly.entity_id
_entity_poly.type
_entity_poly.pdbx_seq_one_letter_code
_entity_poly.pdbx_strand_id
1 'polypeptide(L)'
;MFRRKFLQSLGLVGLGTALPLGAAEAQDKAPAADQPFKLNPITIKGKVHQNGKGLAGIPVTDGYNIVLTDKAGKYTLNTNATAEFVYLTIPRGYAIPHEKGIAQFFKPIAPNTANQTADFALQKLDKDDTNHTFVVWADPQMINKKDTEQLLTESAPDLKNLVAQYPADTLFHAIGCGDLVWDKFELYDDYKKAVDIAGIPFFQVIGNHDMDIKSRSDDKSGDTFKSLFGPTYYSFNRGDIHYVVLDNVFFIGVAKRYIGYLTEKQLQWLEQDLRQ
;
A
#
# COMPACT_ATOMS: atom_id res chain seq x y z
N MET A 1 -36.05 -20.75 -6.45
CA MET A 1 -36.33 -19.89 -7.64
C MET A 1 -35.18 -18.89 -7.75
N PHE A 2 -34.37 -18.74 -8.78
CA PHE A 2 -34.07 -19.50 -10.01
C PHE A 2 -32.59 -19.18 -10.34
N ARG A 3 -31.67 -20.10 -10.04
CA ARG A 3 -30.34 -20.21 -10.66
C ARG A 3 -30.12 -21.70 -10.91
N ARG A 4 -30.69 -22.23 -11.99
CA ARG A 4 -30.51 -23.63 -12.47
C ARG A 4 -31.18 -23.91 -13.83
N LYS A 5 -31.18 -22.95 -14.77
CA LYS A 5 -31.72 -23.16 -16.15
C LYS A 5 -30.80 -22.58 -17.24
N PHE A 6 -29.53 -22.95 -17.21
CA PHE A 6 -28.63 -22.70 -18.35
C PHE A 6 -27.86 -23.95 -18.80
N LEU A 7 -27.98 -25.08 -18.09
CA LEU A 7 -27.21 -26.30 -18.37
C LEU A 7 -28.07 -27.51 -18.79
N GLN A 8 -29.26 -27.30 -19.35
CA GLN A 8 -30.16 -28.39 -19.77
C GLN A 8 -30.72 -28.22 -21.19
N SER A 9 -29.85 -27.90 -22.15
CA SER A 9 -30.21 -28.02 -23.57
C SER A 9 -28.99 -28.43 -24.40
N LEU A 10 -28.63 -29.71 -24.35
CA LEU A 10 -27.96 -30.44 -25.42
C LEU A 10 -27.86 -31.92 -24.99
N GLY A 11 -29.03 -32.57 -25.00
CA GLY A 11 -29.12 -34.02 -24.98
C GLY A 11 -29.31 -34.53 -26.42
N LEU A 12 -28.47 -35.50 -26.78
CA LEU A 12 -28.68 -36.55 -27.78
C LEU A 12 -28.78 -36.17 -29.26
N VAL A 13 -27.66 -36.34 -29.97
CA VAL A 13 -27.63 -36.94 -31.31
C VAL A 13 -26.46 -37.93 -31.39
N GLY A 14 -26.75 -39.20 -31.70
CA GLY A 14 -25.85 -40.07 -32.47
C GLY A 14 -25.03 -41.11 -31.71
N LEU A 15 -25.57 -42.33 -31.58
CA LEU A 15 -24.78 -43.57 -31.50
C LEU A 15 -23.97 -43.76 -32.80
N GLY A 16 -22.67 -44.04 -32.70
CA GLY A 16 -21.94 -44.69 -33.78
C GLY A 16 -20.53 -44.17 -34.03
N THR A 17 -19.55 -44.76 -33.34
CA THR A 17 -18.21 -45.23 -33.79
C THR A 17 -17.23 -45.16 -32.63
N ALA A 18 -16.71 -46.33 -32.22
CA ALA A 18 -15.63 -46.42 -31.26
C ALA A 18 -14.34 -45.93 -31.94
N LEU A 19 -13.93 -44.70 -31.65
CA LEU A 19 -12.59 -44.20 -31.93
C LEU A 19 -11.75 -44.36 -30.66
N PRO A 20 -10.47 -44.77 -30.77
CA PRO A 20 -9.61 -44.83 -29.60
C PRO A 20 -9.42 -43.39 -29.09
N LEU A 21 -9.77 -43.16 -27.82
CA LEU A 21 -9.37 -41.98 -27.07
C LEU A 21 -7.85 -42.04 -26.88
N GLY A 22 -7.11 -41.64 -27.92
CA GLY A 22 -5.75 -41.20 -27.75
C GLY A 22 -5.79 -40.00 -26.82
N ALA A 23 -5.05 -40.06 -25.71
CA ALA A 23 -4.79 -38.90 -24.89
C ALA A 23 -4.05 -37.87 -25.76
N ALA A 24 -4.80 -37.00 -26.41
CA ALA A 24 -4.26 -35.76 -26.93
C ALA A 24 -3.95 -34.90 -25.70
N GLU A 25 -2.74 -35.04 -25.16
CA GLU A 25 -2.15 -33.94 -24.42
C GLU A 25 -2.16 -32.76 -25.38
N ALA A 26 -3.01 -31.77 -25.10
CA ALA A 26 -2.91 -30.48 -25.74
C ALA A 26 -1.55 -29.90 -25.31
N GLN A 27 -0.51 -30.20 -26.08
CA GLN A 27 0.72 -29.43 -26.03
C GLN A 27 0.38 -28.05 -26.61
N ASP A 28 0.03 -27.12 -25.72
CA ASP A 28 0.02 -25.70 -26.02
C ASP A 28 1.47 -25.26 -26.30
N LYS A 29 1.93 -25.55 -27.51
CA LYS A 29 3.14 -24.97 -28.12
C LYS A 29 2.76 -23.86 -29.10
N ALA A 30 1.77 -23.04 -28.74
CA ALA A 30 1.71 -21.70 -29.30
C ALA A 30 2.77 -20.86 -28.56
N PRO A 31 3.75 -20.25 -29.24
CA PRO A 31 4.53 -19.20 -28.60
C PRO A 31 3.52 -18.17 -28.10
N ALA A 32 3.55 -17.88 -26.80
CA ALA A 32 2.67 -16.88 -26.21
C ALA A 32 2.84 -15.61 -27.04
N ALA A 33 1.81 -15.25 -27.83
CA ALA A 33 1.66 -13.90 -28.33
C ALA A 33 1.89 -12.98 -27.14
N ASP A 34 2.60 -11.86 -27.33
CA ASP A 34 2.93 -10.92 -26.25
C ASP A 34 1.61 -10.39 -25.68
N GLN A 35 1.06 -11.12 -24.71
CA GLN A 35 -0.24 -10.85 -24.13
C GLN A 35 -0.10 -9.52 -23.41
N PRO A 36 -0.97 -8.54 -23.68
CA PRO A 36 -0.86 -7.21 -23.06
C PRO A 36 -0.95 -7.31 -21.52
N PHE A 37 -1.56 -8.37 -21.00
CA PHE A 37 -1.63 -8.67 -19.56
C PHE A 37 -0.85 -9.95 -19.24
N LYS A 38 0.31 -9.80 -18.62
CA LYS A 38 1.10 -10.92 -18.08
C LYS A 38 0.56 -11.27 -16.70
N LEU A 39 -0.50 -12.08 -16.65
CA LEU A 39 -1.11 -12.58 -15.41
C LEU A 39 -0.30 -13.69 -14.72
N ASN A 40 1.02 -13.68 -14.91
CA ASN A 40 1.88 -14.71 -14.34
C ASN A 40 1.90 -14.57 -12.81
N PRO A 41 1.80 -15.68 -12.07
CA PRO A 41 2.01 -15.66 -10.63
C PRO A 41 3.39 -15.08 -10.30
N ILE A 42 3.43 -14.20 -9.31
CA ILE A 42 4.66 -13.63 -8.76
C ILE A 42 4.83 -14.20 -7.36
N THR A 43 6.00 -14.76 -7.06
CA THR A 43 6.38 -15.19 -5.72
C THR A 43 7.34 -14.17 -5.13
N ILE A 44 6.97 -13.58 -4.01
CA ILE A 44 7.81 -12.66 -3.23
C ILE A 44 8.26 -13.40 -1.98
N LYS A 45 9.57 -13.49 -1.78
CA LYS A 45 10.17 -14.00 -0.54
C LYS A 45 10.90 -12.87 0.15
N GLY A 46 11.04 -12.97 1.46
CA GLY A 46 11.79 -11.95 2.19
C GLY A 46 11.95 -12.30 3.64
N LYS A 47 12.63 -11.40 4.34
CA LYS A 47 12.86 -11.48 5.77
C LYS A 47 12.61 -10.13 6.43
N VAL A 48 11.83 -10.13 7.50
CA VAL A 48 11.76 -9.01 8.43
C VAL A 48 12.76 -9.27 9.55
N HIS A 49 13.67 -8.32 9.80
CA HIS A 49 14.77 -8.52 10.74
C HIS A 49 15.21 -7.25 11.45
N GLN A 50 15.86 -7.42 12.60
CA GLN A 50 16.68 -6.40 13.24
C GLN A 50 18.14 -6.88 13.23
N ASN A 51 19.04 -6.14 12.58
CA ASN A 51 20.47 -6.48 12.51
C ASN A 51 20.73 -7.96 12.12
N GLY A 52 19.99 -8.47 11.14
CA GLY A 52 20.07 -9.86 10.68
C GLY A 52 19.31 -10.90 11.53
N LYS A 53 18.89 -10.57 12.75
CA LYS A 53 18.02 -11.44 13.57
C LYS A 53 16.57 -11.33 13.09
N GLY A 54 15.97 -12.46 12.73
CA GLY A 54 14.60 -12.51 12.23
C GLY A 54 13.57 -12.10 13.28
N LEU A 55 12.51 -11.42 12.83
CA LEU A 55 11.37 -11.01 13.64
C LEU A 55 10.16 -11.84 13.25
N ALA A 56 9.62 -12.62 14.18
CA ALA A 56 8.50 -13.53 13.95
C ALA A 56 7.15 -12.85 14.16
N GLY A 57 6.11 -13.35 13.48
CA GLY A 57 4.74 -12.85 13.63
C GLY A 57 4.52 -11.44 13.11
N ILE A 58 5.37 -10.95 12.21
CA ILE A 58 5.20 -9.63 11.59
C ILE A 58 4.28 -9.79 10.37
N PRO A 59 3.17 -9.04 10.29
CA PRO A 59 2.30 -9.03 9.12
C PRO A 59 3.02 -8.44 7.91
N VAL A 60 2.94 -9.13 6.77
CA VAL A 60 3.43 -8.67 5.47
C VAL A 60 2.33 -8.89 4.43
N THR A 61 2.06 -7.88 3.62
CA THR A 61 0.96 -7.88 2.66
C THR A 61 1.37 -7.35 1.29
N ASP A 62 0.61 -7.74 0.27
CA ASP A 62 0.63 -7.19 -1.08
C ASP A 62 -0.59 -6.28 -1.38
N GLY A 63 -1.37 -5.94 -0.35
CA GLY A 63 -2.66 -5.25 -0.45
C GLY A 63 -3.85 -6.14 -0.79
N TYR A 64 -3.66 -7.46 -0.89
CA TYR A 64 -4.75 -8.43 -1.05
C TYR A 64 -4.72 -9.46 0.09
N ASN A 65 -3.55 -10.04 0.35
CA ASN A 65 -3.34 -11.09 1.34
C ASN A 65 -2.37 -10.62 2.42
N ILE A 66 -2.54 -11.12 3.64
CA ILE A 66 -1.57 -10.92 4.73
C ILE A 66 -0.98 -12.27 5.11
N VAL A 67 0.35 -12.32 5.22
CA VAL A 67 1.09 -13.47 5.78
C VAL A 67 1.93 -13.02 6.97
N LEU A 68 2.11 -13.92 7.93
CA LEU A 68 2.98 -13.69 9.08
C LEU A 68 4.38 -14.24 8.82
N THR A 69 5.40 -13.52 9.28
CA THR A 69 6.76 -14.03 9.28
C THR A 69 6.93 -15.22 10.23
N ASP A 70 7.77 -16.18 9.84
CA ASP A 70 8.11 -17.34 10.66
C ASP A 70 9.09 -17.00 11.81
N LYS A 71 9.49 -18.01 12.60
CA LYS A 71 10.45 -17.85 13.71
C LYS A 71 11.81 -17.29 13.29
N ALA A 72 12.20 -17.45 12.03
CA ALA A 72 13.43 -16.92 11.45
C ALA A 72 13.20 -15.56 10.74
N GLY A 73 12.01 -14.98 10.87
CA GLY A 73 11.58 -13.73 10.25
C GLY A 73 11.27 -13.83 8.77
N LYS A 74 11.22 -15.03 8.18
CA LYS A 74 11.01 -15.24 6.75
C LYS A 74 9.53 -15.27 6.41
N TYR A 75 9.19 -14.83 5.21
CA TYR A 75 7.84 -14.93 4.65
C TYR A 75 7.85 -15.29 3.17
N THR A 76 6.71 -15.73 2.66
CA THR A 76 6.47 -15.94 1.23
C THR A 76 5.05 -15.47 0.89
N LEU A 77 4.93 -14.59 -0.10
CA LEU A 77 3.67 -14.10 -0.66
C LEU A 77 3.57 -14.59 -2.11
N ASN A 78 2.45 -15.24 -2.42
CA ASN A 78 2.08 -15.54 -3.80
C ASN A 78 1.09 -14.47 -4.26
N THR A 79 1.54 -13.61 -5.16
CA THR A 79 0.79 -12.47 -5.67
C THR A 79 0.62 -12.54 -7.18
N ASN A 80 0.02 -11.51 -7.77
CA ASN A 80 -0.20 -11.39 -9.20
C ASN A 80 0.22 -10.00 -9.70
N ALA A 81 0.21 -9.80 -11.02
CA ALA A 81 0.71 -8.58 -11.64
C ALA A 81 -0.11 -7.30 -11.35
N THR A 82 -1.25 -7.39 -10.65
CA THR A 82 -2.03 -6.23 -10.19
C THR A 82 -1.67 -5.78 -8.76
N ALA A 83 -0.76 -6.47 -8.07
CA ALA A 83 -0.17 -5.97 -6.84
C ALA A 83 1.02 -5.07 -7.16
N GLU A 84 1.05 -3.90 -6.52
CA GLU A 84 2.03 -2.85 -6.82
C GLU A 84 3.14 -2.77 -5.77
N PHE A 85 2.84 -3.18 -4.54
CA PHE A 85 3.75 -3.10 -3.41
C PHE A 85 3.67 -4.36 -2.56
N VAL A 86 4.79 -4.70 -1.94
CA VAL A 86 4.84 -5.54 -0.73
C VAL A 86 5.21 -4.64 0.43
N TYR A 87 4.51 -4.76 1.55
CA TYR A 87 4.69 -3.88 2.70
C TYR A 87 4.32 -4.57 4.00
N LEU A 88 4.81 -4.05 5.12
CA LEU A 88 4.59 -4.64 6.44
C LEU A 88 3.75 -3.74 7.33
N THR A 89 3.04 -4.35 8.28
CA THR A 89 2.49 -3.65 9.44
C THR A 89 3.62 -3.45 10.44
N ILE A 90 4.02 -2.20 10.69
CA ILE A 90 5.13 -1.93 11.61
C ILE A 90 4.70 -2.41 13.01
N PRO A 91 5.43 -3.33 13.67
CA PRO A 91 5.07 -3.81 14.99
C PRO A 91 5.35 -2.76 16.08
N ARG A 92 4.61 -2.84 17.18
CA ARG A 92 4.88 -2.02 18.39
C ARG A 92 6.31 -2.20 18.87
N GLY A 93 6.87 -1.16 19.48
CA GLY A 93 8.23 -1.16 20.01
C GLY A 93 9.33 -1.03 18.95
N TYR A 94 8.98 -0.70 17.71
CA TYR A 94 9.95 -0.42 16.64
C TYR A 94 9.80 1.02 16.12
N ALA A 95 10.93 1.59 15.71
CA ALA A 95 10.97 2.89 15.05
C ALA A 95 10.28 2.79 13.68
N ILE A 96 9.58 3.85 13.29
CA ILE A 96 9.01 3.97 11.95
C ILE A 96 10.19 4.23 11.01
N PRO A 97 10.54 3.32 10.08
CA PRO A 97 11.58 3.61 9.11
C PRO A 97 11.11 4.75 8.22
N HIS A 98 11.98 5.70 7.90
CA HIS A 98 11.63 6.83 7.06
C HIS A 98 12.85 7.39 6.31
N GLU A 99 12.59 8.09 5.21
CA GLU A 99 13.58 8.92 4.51
C GLU A 99 13.09 10.37 4.53
N LYS A 100 13.84 11.27 5.17
CA LYS A 100 13.47 12.70 5.28
C LYS A 100 12.02 12.90 5.78
N GLY A 101 11.68 12.20 6.86
CA GLY A 101 10.34 12.13 7.43
C GLY A 101 9.34 11.24 6.69
N ILE A 102 9.47 10.93 5.39
CA ILE A 102 8.49 10.08 4.69
C ILE A 102 8.65 8.61 5.09
N ALA A 103 7.61 8.01 5.67
CA ALA A 103 7.63 6.62 6.14
C ALA A 103 7.97 5.62 5.01
N GLN A 104 8.84 4.64 5.32
CA GLN A 104 9.38 3.63 4.42
C GLN A 104 9.07 2.23 4.94
N PHE A 105 7.88 1.73 4.65
CA PHE A 105 7.40 0.40 5.09
C PHE A 105 7.01 -0.52 3.93
N PHE A 106 7.29 -0.10 2.69
CA PHE A 106 6.90 -0.79 1.47
C PHE A 106 8.08 -0.94 0.50
N LYS A 107 7.92 -1.83 -0.48
CA LYS A 107 8.79 -1.96 -1.65
C LYS A 107 7.93 -2.20 -2.89
N PRO A 108 8.29 -1.63 -4.06
CA PRO A 108 7.58 -1.86 -5.30
C PRO A 108 7.74 -3.31 -5.78
N ILE A 109 6.69 -3.85 -6.39
CA ILE A 109 6.69 -5.16 -7.06
C ILE A 109 6.97 -4.93 -8.54
N ALA A 110 7.95 -5.64 -9.10
CA ALA A 110 8.21 -5.65 -10.53
C ALA A 110 7.26 -6.65 -11.24
N PRO A 111 6.25 -6.21 -12.01
CA PRO A 111 5.22 -7.11 -12.54
C PRO A 111 5.73 -8.15 -13.54
N ASN A 112 6.92 -7.92 -14.11
CA ASN A 112 7.54 -8.81 -15.10
C ASN A 112 8.58 -9.78 -14.49
N THR A 113 8.67 -9.85 -13.17
CA THR A 113 9.66 -10.67 -12.46
C THR A 113 8.96 -11.70 -11.58
N ALA A 114 8.97 -12.97 -12.00
CA ALA A 114 8.22 -14.04 -11.34
C ALA A 114 8.70 -14.36 -9.91
N ASN A 115 9.98 -14.16 -9.60
CA ASN A 115 10.54 -14.40 -8.26
C ASN A 115 11.27 -13.15 -7.79
N GLN A 116 10.85 -12.59 -6.66
CA GLN A 116 11.38 -11.34 -6.11
C GLN A 116 11.75 -11.50 -4.64
N THR A 117 12.72 -10.70 -4.20
CA THR A 117 13.12 -10.63 -2.79
C THR A 117 12.80 -9.26 -2.21
N ALA A 118 12.18 -9.24 -1.03
CA ALA A 118 11.81 -8.03 -0.32
C ALA A 118 12.14 -8.14 1.17
N ASP A 119 13.33 -7.67 1.56
CA ASP A 119 13.75 -7.71 2.97
C ASP A 119 13.47 -6.38 3.69
N PHE A 120 12.96 -6.46 4.91
CA PHE A 120 12.67 -5.30 5.73
C PHE A 120 13.51 -5.30 7.00
N ALA A 121 14.26 -4.22 7.20
CA ALA A 121 15.03 -3.99 8.41
C ALA A 121 14.24 -3.07 9.34
N LEU A 122 14.02 -3.50 10.58
CA LEU A 122 13.40 -2.69 11.63
C LEU A 122 14.38 -2.42 12.76
N GLN A 123 14.28 -1.23 13.34
CA GLN A 123 15.05 -0.83 14.51
C GLN A 123 14.14 -0.86 15.73
N LYS A 124 14.49 -1.68 16.72
CA LYS A 124 13.79 -1.69 18.01
C LYS A 124 14.04 -0.37 18.74
N LEU A 125 13.00 0.18 19.34
CA LEU A 125 13.10 1.33 20.23
C LEU A 125 13.83 0.94 21.52
N ASP A 126 14.54 1.89 22.09
CA ASP A 126 15.22 1.77 23.38
C ASP A 126 14.26 1.99 24.58
N LYS A 127 13.03 2.43 24.31
CA LYS A 127 11.97 2.64 25.28
C LYS A 127 10.64 2.05 24.83
N ASP A 128 9.73 1.94 25.79
CA ASP A 128 8.34 1.59 25.53
C ASP A 128 7.61 2.72 24.77
N ASP A 129 6.75 2.34 23.83
CA ASP A 129 6.03 3.24 22.93
C ASP A 129 4.53 3.36 23.22
N THR A 130 4.03 2.86 24.36
CA THR A 130 2.64 3.05 24.80
C THR A 130 2.31 4.55 24.92
N ASN A 131 3.25 5.37 25.40
CA ASN A 131 3.11 6.83 25.39
C ASN A 131 3.81 7.42 24.16
N HIS A 132 3.02 7.97 23.24
CA HIS A 132 3.51 8.64 22.04
C HIS A 132 2.60 9.80 21.67
N THR A 133 3.13 10.73 20.88
CA THR A 133 2.38 11.88 20.34
C THR A 133 2.10 11.65 18.87
N PHE A 134 0.86 11.90 18.47
CA PHE A 134 0.38 11.76 17.11
C PHE A 134 -0.03 13.13 16.56
N VAL A 135 0.53 13.50 15.41
CA VAL A 135 0.28 14.78 14.74
C VAL A 135 -0.54 14.55 13.47
N VAL A 136 -1.49 15.43 13.20
CA VAL A 136 -2.32 15.37 12.00
C VAL A 136 -2.17 16.67 11.22
N TRP A 137 -1.75 16.56 9.97
CA TRP A 137 -1.93 17.60 8.96
C TRP A 137 -3.05 17.17 8.03
N ALA A 138 -4.17 17.89 8.04
CA ALA A 138 -5.30 17.63 7.17
C ALA A 138 -5.43 18.77 6.16
N ASP A 139 -5.63 18.41 4.89
CA ASP A 139 -5.90 19.31 3.79
C ASP A 139 -4.88 20.47 3.65
N PRO A 140 -3.55 20.22 3.57
CA PRO A 140 -2.61 21.29 3.23
C PRO A 140 -2.99 22.01 1.92
N GLN A 141 -3.58 21.26 0.96
CA GLN A 141 -4.23 21.74 -0.26
C GLN A 141 -3.45 22.85 -0.98
N MET A 142 -2.13 22.72 -1.08
CA MET A 142 -1.32 23.78 -1.71
C MET A 142 -1.72 23.92 -3.18
N ILE A 143 -2.09 25.14 -3.57
CA ILE A 143 -2.57 25.47 -4.91
C ILE A 143 -1.46 26.15 -5.73
N ASN A 144 -0.53 26.81 -5.05
CA ASN A 144 0.53 27.59 -5.69
C ASN A 144 1.78 27.75 -4.80
N LYS A 145 2.81 28.42 -5.32
CA LYS A 145 4.10 28.59 -4.61
C LYS A 145 4.03 29.42 -3.33
N LYS A 146 3.07 30.36 -3.23
CA LYS A 146 2.85 31.11 -1.99
C LYS A 146 2.41 30.17 -0.86
N ASP A 147 1.51 29.25 -1.16
CA ASP A 147 1.03 28.26 -0.19
C ASP A 147 2.18 27.33 0.24
N THR A 148 3.01 26.90 -0.71
CA THR A 148 4.21 26.12 -0.38
C THR A 148 5.21 26.90 0.46
N GLU A 149 5.41 28.20 0.18
CA GLU A 149 6.31 29.05 0.95
C GLU A 149 5.80 29.20 2.39
N GLN A 150 4.50 29.39 2.57
CA GLN A 150 3.88 29.43 3.89
C GLN A 150 4.08 28.10 4.64
N LEU A 151 3.81 26.96 4.00
CA LEU A 151 4.03 25.65 4.62
C LEU A 151 5.51 25.46 5.05
N LEU A 152 6.46 25.88 4.21
CA LEU A 152 7.90 25.71 4.44
C LEU A 152 8.47 26.67 5.49
N THR A 153 7.92 27.87 5.62
CA THR A 153 8.49 28.94 6.45
C THR A 153 7.72 29.19 7.75
N GLU A 154 6.45 28.77 7.81
CA GLU A 154 5.59 28.95 8.98
C GLU A 154 5.20 27.60 9.58
N SER A 155 4.33 26.83 8.92
CA SER A 155 3.68 25.65 9.53
C SER A 155 4.64 24.50 9.85
N ALA A 156 5.58 24.17 8.97
CA ALA A 156 6.56 23.11 9.23
C ALA A 156 7.59 23.49 10.31
N PRO A 157 8.18 24.71 10.30
CA PRO A 157 8.99 25.19 11.40
C PRO A 157 8.23 25.29 12.73
N ASP A 158 6.95 25.68 12.72
CA ASP A 158 6.12 25.73 13.92
C ASP A 158 5.97 24.34 14.55
N LEU A 159 5.64 23.32 13.75
CA LEU A 159 5.59 21.94 14.23
C LEU A 159 6.94 21.48 14.78
N LYS A 160 8.04 21.77 14.09
CA LYS A 160 9.40 21.46 14.58
C LYS A 160 9.67 22.10 15.94
N ASN A 161 9.31 23.37 16.10
CA ASN A 161 9.47 24.11 17.34
C ASN A 161 8.58 23.56 18.46
N LEU A 162 7.37 23.12 18.14
CA LEU A 162 6.49 22.44 19.09
C LEU A 162 7.09 21.12 19.55
N VAL A 163 7.58 20.27 18.62
CA VAL A 163 8.26 19.00 18.95
C VAL A 163 9.44 19.24 19.89
N ALA A 164 10.23 20.29 19.66
CA ALA A 164 11.38 20.65 20.50
C ALA A 164 11.01 21.08 21.94
N GLN A 165 9.75 21.42 22.22
CA GLN A 165 9.29 21.77 23.57
C GLN A 165 8.91 20.55 24.42
N TYR A 166 8.71 19.39 23.80
CA TYR A 166 8.47 18.14 24.51
C TYR A 166 9.79 17.54 25.03
N PRO A 167 9.75 16.64 26.04
CA PRO A 167 10.93 15.88 26.46
C PRO A 167 11.63 15.25 25.25
N ALA A 168 12.97 15.31 25.21
CA ALA A 168 13.76 14.93 24.03
C ALA A 168 13.55 13.46 23.59
N ASP A 169 13.13 12.58 24.50
CA ASP A 169 12.83 11.18 24.25
C ASP A 169 11.35 10.93 23.91
N THR A 170 10.53 11.98 23.72
CA THR A 170 9.13 11.86 23.32
C THR A 170 9.04 11.26 21.92
N LEU A 171 8.24 10.22 21.79
CA LEU A 171 8.02 9.53 20.53
C LEU A 171 6.95 10.26 19.73
N PHE A 172 7.32 10.82 18.57
CA PHE A 172 6.40 11.45 17.64
C PHE A 172 6.20 10.62 16.38
N HIS A 173 5.00 10.72 15.81
CA HIS A 173 4.71 10.39 14.43
C HIS A 173 3.57 11.28 13.93
N ALA A 174 3.45 11.39 12.62
CA ALA A 174 2.46 12.24 11.99
C ALA A 174 1.78 11.56 10.81
N ILE A 175 0.68 12.14 10.35
CA ILE A 175 0.01 11.77 9.11
C ILE A 175 -0.39 13.01 8.33
N GLY A 176 -0.17 12.98 7.01
CA GLY A 176 -0.87 13.85 6.06
C GLY A 176 -2.18 13.19 5.64
N CYS A 177 -3.32 13.71 6.08
CA CYS A 177 -4.66 13.12 5.93
C CYS A 177 -5.30 13.35 4.55
N GLY A 178 -4.51 13.37 3.49
CA GLY A 178 -4.98 13.59 2.13
C GLY A 178 -5.13 15.07 1.76
N ASP A 179 -5.39 15.27 0.48
CA ASP A 179 -5.45 16.57 -0.18
C ASP A 179 -4.18 17.38 0.11
N LEU A 180 -3.04 16.72 -0.08
CA LEU A 180 -1.72 17.28 0.21
C LEU A 180 -1.41 18.46 -0.73
N VAL A 181 -1.87 18.35 -1.97
CA VAL A 181 -1.82 19.39 -3.01
C VAL A 181 -3.18 19.52 -3.68
N TRP A 182 -3.48 20.65 -4.32
CA TRP A 182 -4.74 20.88 -5.04
C TRP A 182 -4.64 20.49 -6.54
N ASP A 183 -4.56 19.21 -6.87
CA ASP A 183 -4.28 18.70 -8.23
C ASP A 183 -2.94 19.21 -8.82
N LYS A 184 -2.06 19.79 -7.97
CA LYS A 184 -0.78 20.43 -8.36
C LYS A 184 0.40 19.55 -7.98
N PHE A 185 0.58 18.45 -8.69
CA PHE A 185 1.57 17.44 -8.34
C PHE A 185 3.01 17.94 -8.39
N GLU A 186 3.28 19.02 -9.11
CA GLU A 186 4.56 19.73 -9.07
C GLU A 186 4.92 20.30 -7.68
N LEU A 187 3.95 20.41 -6.76
CA LEU A 187 4.15 20.93 -5.40
C LEU A 187 4.43 19.83 -4.37
N TYR A 188 4.35 18.54 -4.74
CA TYR A 188 4.71 17.45 -3.82
C TYR A 188 6.16 17.51 -3.36
N ASP A 189 7.07 18.06 -4.17
CA ASP A 189 8.46 18.24 -3.78
C ASP A 189 8.61 19.26 -2.65
N ASP A 190 7.78 20.30 -2.62
CA ASP A 190 7.77 21.26 -1.52
C ASP A 190 7.05 20.67 -0.29
N TYR A 191 5.99 19.88 -0.47
CA TYR A 191 5.39 19.10 0.61
C TYR A 191 6.41 18.18 1.31
N LYS A 192 7.18 17.41 0.53
CA LYS A 192 8.23 16.51 1.06
C LYS A 192 9.31 17.29 1.83
N LYS A 193 9.69 18.48 1.37
CA LYS A 193 10.60 19.37 2.12
C LYS A 193 9.98 19.86 3.43
N ALA A 194 8.68 20.17 3.45
CA ALA A 194 7.99 20.57 4.68
C ALA A 194 7.97 19.43 5.71
N VAL A 195 7.71 18.20 5.26
CA VAL A 195 7.82 16.99 6.10
C VAL A 195 9.24 16.81 6.66
N ASP A 196 10.27 17.00 5.83
CA ASP A 196 11.68 16.96 6.28
C ASP A 196 11.97 18.05 7.33
N ILE A 197 11.48 19.27 7.13
CA ILE A 197 11.61 20.38 8.09
C ILE A 197 10.95 20.05 9.43
N ALA A 198 9.75 19.46 9.42
CA ALA A 198 9.03 19.06 10.64
C ALA A 198 9.85 18.06 11.49
N GLY A 199 10.69 17.25 10.87
CA GLY A 199 11.71 16.45 11.55
C GLY A 199 11.17 15.22 12.29
N ILE A 200 9.95 14.78 11.99
CA ILE A 200 9.33 13.57 12.54
C ILE A 200 8.81 12.66 11.41
N PRO A 201 8.58 11.37 11.64
CA PRO A 201 8.06 10.47 10.62
C PRO A 201 6.60 10.78 10.27
N PHE A 202 6.29 10.93 8.98
CA PHE A 202 4.97 11.11 8.42
C PHE A 202 4.55 9.90 7.58
N PHE A 203 3.36 9.39 7.90
CA PHE A 203 2.53 8.59 7.02
C PHE A 203 1.71 9.51 6.09
N GLN A 204 1.23 8.98 4.96
CA GLN A 204 0.46 9.76 3.98
C GLN A 204 -0.81 9.02 3.61
N VAL A 205 -1.91 9.75 3.52
CA VAL A 205 -3.20 9.30 2.99
C VAL A 205 -3.41 10.01 1.65
N ILE A 206 -3.99 9.31 0.69
CA ILE A 206 -4.39 9.92 -0.58
C ILE A 206 -5.73 10.64 -0.38
N GLY A 207 -5.85 11.87 -0.90
CA GLY A 207 -7.11 12.59 -1.00
C GLY A 207 -7.61 12.71 -2.44
N ASN A 208 -8.78 13.33 -2.62
CA ASN A 208 -9.37 13.53 -3.95
C ASN A 208 -8.61 14.51 -4.83
N HIS A 209 -7.85 15.43 -4.23
CA HIS A 209 -6.96 16.33 -4.95
C HIS A 209 -5.58 15.74 -5.25
N ASP A 210 -5.31 14.55 -4.72
CA ASP A 210 -4.07 13.80 -4.95
C ASP A 210 -4.21 12.79 -6.12
N MET A 211 -5.40 12.70 -6.72
CA MET A 211 -5.73 11.76 -7.79
C MET A 211 -5.32 12.24 -9.19
N ASP A 212 -4.74 11.35 -10.00
CA ASP A 212 -4.55 11.48 -11.44
C ASP A 212 -5.90 11.55 -12.17
N ILE A 213 -6.53 12.73 -12.21
CA ILE A 213 -7.89 12.96 -12.76
C ILE A 213 -8.03 12.68 -14.28
N LYS A 214 -6.92 12.39 -14.96
CA LYS A 214 -6.87 12.00 -16.39
C LYS A 214 -6.77 10.49 -16.59
N SER A 215 -6.65 9.72 -15.51
CA SER A 215 -6.60 8.27 -15.55
C SER A 215 -7.91 7.67 -16.05
N ARG A 216 -7.85 6.42 -16.52
CA ARG A 216 -9.01 5.72 -17.09
C ARG A 216 -9.80 4.91 -16.06
N SER A 217 -9.29 4.77 -14.84
CA SER A 217 -9.87 3.94 -13.78
C SER A 217 -9.38 4.41 -12.41
N ASP A 218 -10.07 3.97 -11.36
CA ASP A 218 -9.69 4.12 -9.97
C ASP A 218 -8.32 3.51 -9.64
N ASP A 219 -8.06 2.29 -10.10
CA ASP A 219 -6.75 1.64 -9.92
C ASP A 219 -5.55 2.48 -10.40
N LYS A 220 -5.81 3.42 -11.33
CA LYS A 220 -4.82 4.29 -11.96
C LYS A 220 -4.91 5.74 -11.51
N SER A 221 -5.91 6.12 -10.71
CA SER A 221 -6.01 7.49 -10.19
C SER A 221 -4.97 7.76 -9.11
N GLY A 222 -4.41 6.74 -8.46
CA GLY A 222 -3.38 6.93 -7.43
C GLY A 222 -1.93 6.81 -7.90
N ASP A 223 -1.65 6.65 -9.20
CA ASP A 223 -0.31 6.26 -9.69
C ASP A 223 0.78 7.27 -9.31
N THR A 224 0.52 8.58 -9.45
CA THR A 224 1.48 9.62 -9.06
C THR A 224 1.72 9.60 -7.54
N PHE A 225 0.65 9.56 -6.74
CA PHE A 225 0.75 9.49 -5.27
C PHE A 225 1.54 8.25 -4.82
N LYS A 226 1.17 7.07 -5.34
CA LYS A 226 1.81 5.79 -5.03
C LYS A 226 3.30 5.79 -5.35
N SER A 227 3.71 6.44 -6.45
CA SER A 227 5.12 6.54 -6.83
C SER A 227 5.98 7.31 -5.82
N LEU A 228 5.36 8.21 -5.05
CA LEU A 228 6.03 9.08 -4.08
C LEU A 228 5.90 8.57 -2.64
N PHE A 229 4.77 7.96 -2.29
CA PHE A 229 4.40 7.69 -0.90
C PHE A 229 4.02 6.23 -0.61
N GLY A 230 3.90 5.38 -1.64
CA GLY A 230 3.62 3.96 -1.49
C GLY A 230 2.12 3.60 -1.48
N PRO A 231 1.71 2.51 -0.81
CA PRO A 231 0.33 2.01 -0.87
C PRO A 231 -0.67 3.01 -0.27
N THR A 232 -1.90 3.05 -0.80
CA THR A 232 -2.94 4.01 -0.36
C THR A 232 -3.73 3.55 0.87
N TYR A 233 -3.59 2.30 1.29
CA TYR A 233 -4.12 1.76 2.53
C TYR A 233 -3.10 0.80 3.14
N TYR A 234 -3.01 0.82 4.47
CA TYR A 234 -2.01 0.09 5.25
C TYR A 234 -2.35 0.19 6.74
N SER A 235 -1.61 -0.57 7.56
CA SER A 235 -1.70 -0.48 9.01
C SER A 235 -0.32 -0.41 9.66
N PHE A 236 -0.28 0.11 10.89
CA PHE A 236 0.92 0.07 11.73
C PHE A 236 0.53 0.10 13.21
N ASN A 237 1.43 -0.38 14.05
CA ASN A 237 1.27 -0.38 15.50
C ASN A 237 2.23 0.62 16.13
N ARG A 238 1.73 1.34 17.14
CA ARG A 238 2.54 2.16 18.04
C ARG A 238 1.99 2.01 19.44
N GLY A 239 2.80 1.47 20.35
CA GLY A 239 2.33 1.14 21.69
C GLY A 239 1.20 0.10 21.64
N ASP A 240 0.08 0.43 22.27
CA ASP A 240 -1.13 -0.40 22.29
C ASP A 240 -2.18 0.03 21.24
N ILE A 241 -1.82 0.92 20.31
CA ILE A 241 -2.71 1.41 19.25
C ILE A 241 -2.37 0.74 17.92
N HIS A 242 -3.41 0.21 17.27
CA HIS A 242 -3.38 -0.28 15.90
C HIS A 242 -4.00 0.78 14.99
N TYR A 243 -3.16 1.43 14.18
CA TYR A 243 -3.58 2.44 13.21
C TYR A 243 -3.91 1.78 11.90
N VAL A 244 -5.10 2.08 11.37
CA VAL A 244 -5.56 1.62 10.06
C VAL A 244 -5.81 2.84 9.19
N VAL A 245 -5.12 2.89 8.04
CA VAL A 245 -5.25 3.92 7.02
C VAL A 245 -5.95 3.30 5.82
N LEU A 246 -7.02 3.93 5.35
CA LEU A 246 -7.84 3.45 4.24
C LEU A 246 -7.98 4.54 3.17
N ASP A 247 -8.10 4.11 1.93
CA ASP A 247 -8.38 4.97 0.78
C ASP A 247 -9.88 4.95 0.51
N ASN A 248 -10.57 6.01 0.89
CA ASN A 248 -12.01 6.14 0.68
C ASN A 248 -12.37 6.92 -0.58
N VAL A 249 -11.39 7.33 -1.39
CA VAL A 249 -11.61 8.18 -2.55
C VAL A 249 -11.66 7.34 -3.82
N PHE A 250 -12.87 6.95 -4.22
CA PHE A 250 -13.05 6.12 -5.41
C PHE A 250 -13.33 6.97 -6.65
N PHE A 251 -12.38 7.00 -7.59
CA PHE A 251 -12.49 7.74 -8.85
C PHE A 251 -13.42 7.05 -9.85
N ILE A 252 -14.43 7.79 -10.34
CA ILE A 252 -15.45 7.22 -11.24
C ILE A 252 -15.15 7.42 -12.74
N GLY A 253 -13.89 7.72 -13.10
CA GLY A 253 -13.46 7.83 -14.50
C GLY A 253 -13.81 9.15 -15.19
N VAL A 254 -14.32 10.13 -14.44
CA VAL A 254 -14.62 11.49 -14.95
C VAL A 254 -13.86 12.49 -14.11
N ALA A 255 -13.14 13.41 -14.76
CA ALA A 255 -12.29 14.39 -14.08
C ALA A 255 -13.03 15.07 -12.90
N LYS A 256 -12.37 15.07 -11.73
CA LYS A 256 -12.90 15.61 -10.47
C LYS A 256 -14.19 14.97 -9.95
N ARG A 257 -14.53 13.77 -10.40
CA ARG A 257 -15.66 12.99 -9.88
C ARG A 257 -15.16 11.77 -9.15
N TYR A 258 -15.61 11.64 -7.91
CA TYR A 258 -15.34 10.50 -7.04
C TYR A 258 -16.55 10.24 -6.16
N ILE A 259 -16.55 9.08 -5.51
CA ILE A 259 -17.48 8.74 -4.44
C ILE A 259 -16.69 8.30 -3.21
N GLY A 260 -17.25 8.49 -2.02
CA GLY A 260 -16.73 7.89 -0.79
C GLY A 260 -17.00 6.39 -0.80
N TYR A 261 -16.00 5.57 -1.09
CA TYR A 261 -16.18 4.13 -1.23
C TYR A 261 -14.90 3.36 -0.91
N LEU A 262 -15.03 2.38 -0.02
CA LEU A 262 -13.99 1.38 0.24
C LEU A 262 -14.24 0.19 -0.68
N THR A 263 -13.23 -0.18 -1.45
CA THR A 263 -13.36 -1.33 -2.35
C THR A 263 -13.44 -2.63 -1.55
N GLU A 264 -14.12 -3.64 -2.10
CA GLU A 264 -14.17 -4.98 -1.50
C GLU A 264 -12.77 -5.54 -1.20
N LYS A 265 -11.80 -5.23 -2.07
CA LYS A 265 -10.39 -5.57 -1.85
C LYS A 265 -9.85 -4.98 -0.54
N GLN A 266 -10.08 -3.69 -0.28
CA GLN A 266 -9.65 -3.04 0.95
C GLN A 266 -10.38 -3.62 2.17
N LEU A 267 -11.67 -3.92 2.05
CA LEU A 267 -12.45 -4.54 3.14
C LEU A 267 -11.95 -5.94 3.48
N GLN A 268 -11.63 -6.77 2.48
CA GLN A 268 -11.05 -8.10 2.69
C GLN A 268 -9.65 -8.05 3.28
N TRP A 269 -8.84 -7.07 2.87
CA TRP A 269 -7.56 -6.81 3.49
C TRP A 269 -7.73 -6.39 4.96
N LEU A 270 -8.67 -5.48 5.24
CA LEU A 270 -8.96 -5.01 6.59
C LEU A 270 -9.45 -6.14 7.52
N GLU A 271 -10.31 -7.03 7.01
CA GLU A 271 -10.73 -8.21 7.78
C GLU A 271 -9.56 -9.13 8.15
N GLN A 272 -8.57 -9.28 7.27
CA GLN A 272 -7.36 -10.05 7.57
C GLN A 272 -6.50 -9.31 8.58
N ASP A 273 -6.34 -8.00 8.41
CA ASP A 273 -5.52 -7.14 9.27
C ASP A 273 -5.97 -7.20 10.73
N LEU A 274 -7.29 -7.06 10.95
CA LEU A 274 -7.92 -7.04 12.27
C LEU A 274 -8.04 -8.41 12.96
N ARG A 275 -7.76 -9.52 12.27
CA ARG A 275 -7.79 -10.88 12.86
C ARG A 275 -6.50 -11.24 13.59
N GLN A 276 -5.47 -10.42 13.46
CA GLN A 276 -4.12 -10.72 13.93
C GLN A 276 -3.93 -10.46 15.42
#